data_AF-A0A6J4M9D2-F1
#
_entry.id   AF-A0A6J4M9D2-F1
#
_cell.length_a   1.000
_cell.length_b   1.000
_cell.length_c   1.000
_cell.angle_alpha   90.00
_cell.angle_beta   90.00
_cell.angle_gamma   90.00
#
_symmetry.space_group_name_H-M   'P 1'
#
loop_
_entity.id
_entity.type
_entity.pdbx_description
1 polymer ?
#
loop_
_entity_poly.entity_id
_entity_poly.type
_entity_poly.pdbx_seq_one_letter_code
_entity_poly.pdbx_strand_id
1 'polypeptide(L)'
;PARASTVTTVASSTSTDAKSSFSNWGSCVELYAPGSSITSAWYTGDTVTNTISGTSMASPHVAGVGALYKGTYGDAGYSTIRTWLINNATASVITGNVTGTPNRLLYKAAL
;
A
#
# COMPACT_ATOMS: atom_id res chain seq x y z
N PRO A 1 5.41 5.49 -12.20
CA PRO A 1 4.43 4.91 -13.16
C PRO A 1 2.95 4.95 -12.68
N ALA A 2 2.56 5.88 -11.80
CA ALA A 2 1.28 5.84 -11.07
C ALA A 2 -0.01 5.89 -11.93
N ARG A 3 0.09 6.30 -13.20
CA ARG A 3 -1.04 6.32 -14.16
C ARG A 3 -1.10 5.14 -15.12
N ALA A 4 -0.18 4.18 -14.99
CA ALA A 4 -0.17 3.00 -15.85
C ALA A 4 -1.34 2.09 -15.46
N SER A 5 -2.03 1.52 -16.45
CA SER A 5 -3.23 0.69 -16.23
C SER A 5 -2.93 -0.71 -15.71
N THR A 6 -1.68 -1.16 -15.77
CA THR A 6 -1.24 -2.52 -15.41
C THR A 6 -0.36 -2.53 -14.15
N VAL A 7 -0.49 -1.53 -13.28
CA VAL A 7 0.23 -1.47 -12.00
C VAL A 7 -0.74 -1.18 -10.86
N THR A 8 -0.40 -1.68 -9.67
CA THR A 8 -1.15 -1.33 -8.45
C THR A 8 -0.61 -0.02 -7.90
N THR A 9 -1.37 1.06 -8.04
CA THR A 9 -1.00 2.38 -7.53
C THR A 9 -1.43 2.54 -6.08
N VAL A 10 -0.46 2.88 -5.22
CA VAL A 10 -0.61 2.89 -3.76
C VAL A 10 -0.47 4.30 -3.22
N ALA A 11 -1.45 4.74 -2.44
CA ALA A 11 -1.40 5.98 -1.67
C ALA A 11 -0.90 5.73 -0.23
N SER A 12 -0.46 6.79 0.45
CA SER A 12 0.13 6.70 1.78
C SER A 12 -0.86 7.11 2.86
N SER A 13 -0.94 6.32 3.93
CA SER A 13 -1.63 6.65 5.17
C SER A 13 -0.67 6.87 6.35
N THR A 14 -1.17 7.58 7.36
CA THR A 14 -0.55 7.72 8.68
C THR A 14 -0.96 6.58 9.61
N SER A 15 -0.36 6.53 10.80
CA SER A 15 -0.71 5.58 11.87
C SER A 15 -2.09 5.82 12.49
N THR A 16 -2.76 6.93 12.18
CA THR A 16 -4.10 7.28 12.67
C THR A 16 -5.16 7.10 11.58
N ASP A 17 -4.87 6.29 10.56
CA ASP A 17 -5.69 6.11 9.37
C ASP A 17 -6.09 7.43 8.68
N ALA A 18 -5.18 8.41 8.67
CA ALA A 18 -5.36 9.61 7.87
C ALA A 18 -4.57 9.51 6.55
N LYS A 19 -5.05 10.15 5.49
CA LYS A 19 -4.23 10.37 4.29
C LYS A 19 -2.97 11.13 4.70
N SER A 20 -1.78 10.61 4.37
CA SER A 20 -0.54 11.37 4.55
C SER A 20 -0.61 12.68 3.76
N SER A 21 -0.19 13.80 4.34
CA SER A 21 -0.32 15.13 3.72
C SER A 21 0.29 15.18 2.31
N PHE A 22 1.45 14.55 2.11
CA PHE A 22 2.18 14.46 0.84
C PHE A 22 1.60 13.46 -0.17
N SER A 23 0.71 12.55 0.23
CA SER A 23 0.24 11.49 -0.67
C SER A 23 -0.58 12.10 -1.80
N ASN A 24 -0.28 11.70 -3.04
CA ASN A 24 -1.18 11.88 -4.18
C ASN A 24 -2.50 11.13 -3.98
N TRP A 25 -3.50 11.49 -4.78
CA TRP A 25 -4.88 11.02 -4.71
C TRP A 25 -5.51 10.94 -6.11
N GLY A 26 -6.75 10.48 -6.20
CA GLY A 26 -7.53 10.40 -7.43
C GLY A 26 -7.83 8.96 -7.88
N SER A 27 -8.56 8.86 -8.99
CA SER A 27 -9.10 7.58 -9.50
C SER A 27 -8.04 6.58 -9.96
N CYS A 28 -6.79 7.01 -10.17
CA CYS A 28 -5.67 6.12 -10.47
C CYS A 28 -5.17 5.36 -9.23
N VAL A 29 -5.45 5.84 -8.01
CA VAL A 29 -5.11 5.14 -6.77
C VAL A 29 -6.04 3.96 -6.59
N GLU A 30 -5.48 2.81 -6.18
CA GLU A 30 -6.27 1.60 -5.97
C GLU A 30 -6.63 1.38 -4.51
N LEU A 31 -5.66 1.68 -3.63
CA LEU A 31 -5.73 1.55 -2.18
C LEU A 31 -4.62 2.35 -1.47
N TYR A 32 -4.77 2.51 -0.17
CA TYR A 32 -3.80 3.09 0.76
C TYR A 32 -3.02 2.00 1.48
N ALA A 33 -1.79 2.31 1.88
CA ALA A 33 -1.02 1.51 2.83
C ALA A 33 -0.18 2.43 3.74
N PRO A 34 0.34 1.92 4.88
CA PRO A 34 1.17 2.71 5.80
C PRO A 34 2.40 3.27 5.09
N GLY A 35 2.53 4.60 5.08
CA GLY A 35 3.65 5.28 4.42
C GLY A 35 4.21 6.50 5.12
N SER A 36 3.61 6.94 6.24
CA SER A 36 4.23 7.94 7.13
C SER A 36 4.95 7.27 8.29
N SER A 37 6.17 7.75 8.57
CA SER A 37 7.01 7.30 9.69
C SER A 37 7.23 5.78 9.70
N ILE A 38 7.63 5.23 8.55
CA ILE A 38 7.91 3.81 8.40
C ILE A 38 9.38 3.55 8.68
N THR A 39 9.63 2.70 9.66
CA THR A 39 10.97 2.22 10.00
C THR A 39 11.33 1.01 9.16
N SER A 40 12.52 1.02 8.54
CA SER A 40 13.05 -0.13 7.81
C SER A 40 14.58 -0.15 7.86
N ALA A 41 15.19 -1.17 7.26
CA ALA A 41 16.64 -1.28 7.12
C ALA A 41 17.23 -0.12 6.30
N TRP A 42 18.50 0.19 6.54
CA TRP A 42 19.19 1.29 5.88
C TRP A 42 20.59 0.91 5.40
N TYR A 43 21.03 1.50 4.29
CA TYR A 43 22.23 1.08 3.55
C TYR A 43 23.57 1.35 4.25
N THR A 44 23.58 2.07 5.37
CA THR A 44 24.82 2.51 6.06
C THR A 44 25.40 1.45 7.00
N GLY A 45 24.81 0.27 7.10
CA GLY A 45 25.35 -0.88 7.83
C GLY A 45 24.32 -1.98 8.06
N ASP A 46 24.79 -3.18 8.40
CA ASP A 46 23.96 -4.41 8.43
C ASP A 46 22.85 -4.41 9.49
N THR A 47 23.00 -3.60 10.54
CA THR A 47 22.03 -3.50 11.64
C THR A 47 21.38 -2.11 11.73
N VAL A 48 21.60 -1.24 10.74
CA VAL A 48 21.13 0.14 10.78
C VAL A 48 19.70 0.22 10.23
N THR A 49 18.88 1.01 10.92
CA THR A 49 17.52 1.33 10.49
C THR A 49 17.37 2.83 10.25
N ASN A 50 16.34 3.19 9.49
CA ASN A 50 15.94 4.57 9.27
C ASN A 50 14.41 4.67 9.23
N THR A 51 13.87 5.78 9.69
CA THR A 51 12.43 6.07 9.69
C THR A 51 12.15 7.21 8.73
N ILE A 52 11.46 6.89 7.64
CA ILE A 52 11.17 7.85 6.56
C ILE A 52 9.70 7.78 6.16
N SER A 53 9.28 8.75 5.35
CA SER A 53 7.90 8.87 4.88
C SER A 53 7.84 8.99 3.37
N GLY A 54 6.82 8.36 2.77
CA GLY A 54 6.54 8.47 1.34
C GLY A 54 5.55 7.43 0.86
N THR A 55 4.94 7.67 -0.30
CA THR A 55 4.25 6.60 -1.04
C THR A 55 5.21 5.49 -1.45
N SER A 56 6.51 5.79 -1.57
CA SER A 56 7.60 4.82 -1.69
C SER A 56 7.69 3.85 -0.51
N MET A 57 7.22 4.23 0.68
CA MET A 57 7.16 3.37 1.87
C MET A 57 5.83 2.60 1.96
N ALA A 58 4.76 3.16 1.41
CA ALA A 58 3.46 2.48 1.29
C ALA A 58 3.50 1.33 0.26
N SER A 59 4.11 1.57 -0.91
CA SER A 59 4.21 0.58 -1.99
C SER A 59 4.78 -0.79 -1.58
N PRO A 60 5.90 -0.90 -0.82
CA PRO A 60 6.46 -2.19 -0.44
C PRO A 60 5.57 -3.00 0.52
N HIS A 61 4.69 -2.37 1.30
CA HIS A 61 3.70 -3.10 2.10
C HIS A 61 2.74 -3.89 1.19
N VAL A 62 2.24 -3.26 0.12
CA VAL A 62 1.34 -3.90 -0.85
C VAL A 62 2.05 -5.00 -1.61
N ALA A 63 3.31 -4.76 -2.03
CA ALA A 63 4.13 -5.78 -2.67
C ALA A 63 4.37 -6.99 -1.75
N GLY A 64 4.64 -6.77 -0.46
CA GLY A 64 4.79 -7.82 0.54
C GLY A 64 3.53 -8.67 0.70
N VAL A 65 2.35 -8.05 0.78
CA VAL A 65 1.07 -8.80 0.84
C VAL A 65 0.83 -9.58 -0.46
N GLY A 66 1.19 -9.03 -1.62
CA GLY A 66 1.15 -9.77 -2.88
C GLY A 66 2.09 -10.99 -2.91
N ALA A 67 3.27 -10.88 -2.29
CA ALA A 67 4.19 -12.00 -2.13
C ALA A 67 3.65 -13.06 -1.15
N LEU A 68 3.05 -12.64 -0.03
CA LEU A 68 2.36 -13.55 0.90
C LEU A 68 1.23 -14.31 0.19
N TYR A 69 0.42 -13.63 -0.63
CA TYR A 69 -0.61 -14.29 -1.43
C TYR A 69 -0.01 -15.42 -2.28
N LYS A 70 1.11 -15.14 -2.97
CA LYS A 70 1.78 -16.17 -3.78
C LYS A 70 2.32 -17.33 -2.94
N GLY A 71 2.84 -17.04 -1.74
CA GLY A 71 3.28 -18.07 -0.80
C GLY A 71 2.15 -18.99 -0.34
N THR A 72 0.95 -18.43 -0.13
CA THR A 72 -0.21 -19.18 0.39
C THR A 72 -0.99 -19.90 -0.71
N TYR A 73 -1.18 -19.27 -1.88
CA TYR A 73 -2.08 -19.75 -2.93
C TYR A 73 -1.39 -20.14 -4.25
N GLY A 74 -0.05 -20.07 -4.30
CA GLY A 74 0.73 -20.37 -5.51
C GLY A 74 0.96 -19.15 -6.42
N ASP A 75 1.71 -19.34 -7.50
CA ASP A 75 2.20 -18.27 -8.38
C ASP A 75 1.11 -17.70 -9.32
N ALA A 76 0.09 -17.06 -8.74
CA ALA A 76 -1.01 -16.46 -9.47
C ALA A 76 -0.56 -15.22 -10.28
N GLY A 77 -1.27 -14.97 -11.37
CA GLY A 77 -1.08 -13.78 -12.20
C GLY A 77 -1.45 -12.47 -11.49
N TYR A 78 -0.89 -11.36 -11.96
CA TYR A 78 -1.10 -10.02 -11.42
C TYR A 78 -2.57 -9.64 -11.23
N SER A 79 -3.43 -9.90 -12.22
CA SER A 79 -4.85 -9.52 -12.16
C SER A 79 -5.59 -10.20 -11.00
N THR A 80 -5.28 -11.47 -10.73
CA THR A 80 -5.84 -12.23 -9.60
C THR A 80 -5.40 -11.63 -8.27
N ILE A 81 -4.11 -11.37 -8.11
CA ILE A 81 -3.55 -10.80 -6.88
C ILE A 81 -4.09 -9.39 -6.64
N ARG A 82 -4.12 -8.54 -7.67
CA ARG A 82 -4.68 -7.18 -7.60
C ARG A 82 -6.14 -7.20 -7.15
N THR A 83 -6.96 -8.06 -7.77
CA THR A 83 -8.38 -8.18 -7.42
C THR A 83 -8.55 -8.61 -5.97
N TRP A 84 -7.75 -9.59 -5.53
CA TRP A 84 -7.77 -10.05 -4.16
C TRP A 84 -7.37 -8.95 -3.17
N LEU A 85 -6.30 -8.18 -3.46
CA LEU A 85 -5.85 -7.06 -2.63
C LEU A 85 -6.95 -6.01 -2.45
N ILE A 86 -7.63 -5.64 -3.54
CA ILE A 86 -8.69 -4.62 -3.52
C ILE A 86 -9.91 -5.11 -2.72
N ASN A 87 -10.32 -6.37 -2.93
CA ASN A 87 -11.52 -6.93 -2.30
C ASN A 87 -11.33 -7.21 -0.80
N ASN A 88 -10.10 -7.46 -0.35
CA ASN A 88 -9.81 -7.72 1.07
C ASN A 88 -9.41 -6.47 1.85
N ALA A 89 -9.17 -5.34 1.17
CA ALA A 89 -8.80 -4.10 1.84
C ALA A 89 -9.91 -3.61 2.78
N THR A 90 -9.52 -3.07 3.93
CA THR A 90 -10.43 -2.46 4.89
C THR A 90 -11.05 -1.20 4.28
N ALA A 91 -12.36 -1.20 4.07
CA ALA A 91 -13.06 -0.11 3.40
C ALA A 91 -13.37 1.06 4.34
N SER A 92 -13.36 2.28 3.81
CA SER A 92 -13.92 3.48 4.44
C SER A 92 -13.29 3.90 5.77
N VAL A 93 -12.02 3.54 6.02
CA VAL A 93 -11.30 3.92 7.25
C VAL A 93 -10.38 5.13 7.08
N ILE A 94 -9.99 5.49 5.86
CA ILE A 94 -9.07 6.61 5.64
C ILE A 94 -9.79 7.94 5.84
N THR A 95 -9.39 8.66 6.89
CA THR A 95 -9.78 10.03 7.17
C THR A 95 -9.02 11.02 6.28
N GLY A 96 -9.65 12.14 5.93
CA GLY A 96 -9.08 13.10 4.98
C GLY A 96 -8.92 12.56 3.55
N ASN A 97 -9.61 11.46 3.22
CA ASN A 97 -9.62 10.92 1.86
C ASN A 97 -10.26 11.92 0.89
N VAL A 98 -9.60 12.14 -0.24
CA VAL A 98 -10.07 13.11 -1.25
C VAL A 98 -11.10 12.45 -2.16
N THR A 99 -12.22 13.13 -2.43
CA THR A 99 -13.27 12.68 -3.34
C THR A 99 -12.70 12.19 -4.68
N GLY A 100 -13.20 11.04 -5.16
CA GLY A 100 -12.69 10.38 -6.36
C GLY A 100 -11.52 9.42 -6.12
N THR A 101 -11.03 9.32 -4.88
CA THR A 101 -10.01 8.34 -4.48
C THR A 101 -10.68 7.16 -3.76
N PRO A 102 -10.43 5.91 -4.17
CA PRO A 102 -10.93 4.74 -3.44
C PRO A 102 -10.48 4.74 -1.97
N ASN A 103 -11.44 4.65 -1.05
CA ASN A 103 -11.16 4.60 0.38
C ASN A 103 -11.00 3.14 0.83
N ARG A 104 -9.79 2.62 0.67
CA ARG A 104 -9.42 1.23 0.97
C ARG A 104 -8.05 1.21 1.62
N LEU A 105 -7.91 0.61 2.80
CA LEU A 105 -6.61 0.41 3.46
C LEU A 105 -6.17 -1.05 3.29
N LEU A 106 -4.92 -1.26 2.87
CA LEU A 106 -4.33 -2.58 2.70
C LEU A 106 -4.57 -3.45 3.93
N TYR A 107 -5.04 -4.67 3.71
CA TYR A 107 -5.22 -5.66 4.74
C TYR A 107 -4.69 -7.01 4.25
N LYS A 108 -3.79 -7.62 5.03
CA LYS A 108 -3.21 -8.92 4.67
C LYS A 108 -4.18 -10.09 4.83
N ALA A 109 -5.36 -9.86 5.42
CA ALA A 109 -6.33 -10.90 5.76
C ALA A 109 -5.70 -12.11 6.48
N ALA A 110 -6.34 -13.27 6.40
CA ALA A 110 -5.83 -14.53 6.90
C ALA A 110 -4.83 -15.21 5.95
N LEU A 111 -3.99 -14.42 5.27
CA LEU A 111 -2.72 -14.91 4.70
C LEU A 111 -1.74 -15.28 5.82
#